data_AF-A0A8J8PN52-F1
#
_entry.id   AF-A0A8J8PN52-F1
#
_cell.length_a   1.000
_cell.length_b   1.000
_cell.length_c   1.000
_cell.angle_alpha   90.00
_cell.angle_beta   90.00
_cell.angle_gamma   90.00
#
_symmetry.space_group_name_H-M   'P 1'
#
loop_
_entity.id
_entity.type
_entity.pdbx_description
1 polymer ?
#
loop_
_entity_poly.entity_id
_entity_poly.type
_entity_poly.pdbx_seq_one_letter_code
_entity_poly.pdbx_strand_id
1 'polypeptide(L)'
;MIPSIKEYNGAIADEFKSDFLYLLTIGTTDLSLVPGLTIAGATPELTHFTPAADAEYVILGKCKSIKTIPVSPSGIPTPALITRASLSFINPVKLVVNAGSRIIPKIPFIDLQGEPGKDIRKGAISVESLERVLENGMTLGEELSNYFKTILIAESIPAGTTTAMATLLALGYDAMDKVSSASPENPKELKRRVVEE
;
A
#
# COMPACT_ATOMS: atom_id res chain seq x y z
N MET A 1 13.21 -17.81 -22.78
CA MET A 1 14.15 -16.85 -22.15
C MET A 1 13.30 -15.65 -21.75
N ILE A 2 13.08 -15.43 -20.46
CA ILE A 2 12.34 -14.23 -19.99
C ILE A 2 13.16 -13.02 -20.45
N PRO A 3 12.58 -12.01 -21.12
CA PRO A 3 13.32 -10.80 -21.48
C PRO A 3 13.99 -10.24 -20.23
N SER A 4 15.29 -9.95 -20.29
CA SER A 4 16.01 -9.29 -19.22
C SER A 4 15.27 -8.00 -18.84
N ILE A 5 15.01 -7.79 -17.55
CA ILE A 5 14.43 -6.55 -17.03
C ILE A 5 15.29 -5.39 -17.55
N LYS A 6 14.67 -4.44 -18.26
CA LYS A 6 15.37 -3.27 -18.79
C LYS A 6 15.57 -2.27 -17.66
N GLU A 7 16.78 -2.22 -17.12
CA GLU A 7 17.15 -1.29 -16.05
C GLU A 7 17.54 0.07 -16.66
N TYR A 8 17.10 1.15 -16.02
CA TYR A 8 17.54 2.50 -16.33
C TYR A 8 18.19 3.06 -15.07
N ASN A 9 19.45 3.46 -15.17
CA ASN A 9 20.25 4.06 -14.08
C ASN A 9 20.43 3.18 -12.83
N GLY A 10 20.83 1.91 -12.96
CA GLY A 10 21.15 1.06 -11.81
C GLY A 10 21.61 -0.36 -12.16
N ALA A 11 21.81 -1.16 -11.10
CA ALA A 11 22.07 -2.60 -11.12
C ALA A 11 21.11 -3.31 -10.12
N ILE A 12 19.83 -2.94 -10.13
CA ILE A 12 18.86 -3.33 -9.11
C ILE A 12 18.68 -4.86 -9.05
N ALA A 13 18.71 -5.55 -10.19
CA ALA A 13 18.61 -7.01 -10.22
C ALA A 13 19.76 -7.69 -9.45
N ASP A 14 20.93 -7.05 -9.33
CA ASP A 14 22.05 -7.59 -8.56
C ASP A 14 21.85 -7.42 -7.04
N GLU A 15 21.14 -6.38 -6.60
CA GLU A 15 20.82 -6.13 -5.18
C GLU A 15 19.81 -7.12 -4.61
N PHE A 16 18.98 -7.71 -5.47
CA PHE A 16 18.01 -8.75 -5.11
C PHE A 16 18.55 -10.18 -5.25
N LYS A 17 19.84 -10.35 -5.56
CA LYS A 17 20.53 -11.66 -5.50
C LYS A 17 20.93 -12.06 -4.07
N SER A 18 20.94 -11.11 -3.13
CA SER A 18 21.18 -11.32 -1.70
C SER A 18 19.88 -11.35 -0.90
N ASP A 19 19.96 -11.82 0.36
CA ASP A 19 18.84 -11.74 1.32
C ASP A 19 18.36 -10.29 1.44
N PHE A 20 17.06 -10.07 1.26
CA PHE A 20 16.41 -8.77 1.42
C PHE A 20 15.28 -8.87 2.46
N LEU A 21 14.91 -7.73 3.03
CA LEU A 21 13.72 -7.60 3.85
C LEU A 21 12.53 -7.20 2.99
N TYR A 22 11.44 -7.95 3.05
CA TYR A 22 10.14 -7.51 2.53
C TYR A 22 9.35 -6.80 3.63
N LEU A 23 8.98 -5.54 3.41
CA LEU A 23 8.25 -4.71 4.34
C LEU A 23 6.93 -4.26 3.71
N LEU A 24 5.80 -4.81 4.18
CA LEU A 24 4.47 -4.37 3.72
C LEU A 24 3.93 -3.29 4.66
N THR A 25 3.84 -2.06 4.16
CA THR A 25 3.22 -0.95 4.87
C THR A 25 1.72 -0.91 4.57
N ILE A 26 0.90 -0.97 5.61
CA ILE A 26 -0.55 -0.93 5.48
C ILE A 26 -1.12 0.37 6.04
N GLY A 27 -2.16 0.88 5.38
CA GLY A 27 -2.88 2.06 5.81
C GLY A 27 -4.24 2.16 5.13
N THR A 28 -5.12 2.97 5.69
CA THR A 28 -6.44 3.26 5.12
C THR A 28 -6.64 4.75 5.01
N THR A 29 -7.45 5.17 4.04
CA THR A 29 -7.98 6.54 3.96
C THR A 29 -9.49 6.47 3.78
N ASP A 30 -10.26 7.29 4.50
CA ASP A 30 -11.72 7.38 4.29
C ASP A 30 -12.08 7.85 2.87
N LEU A 31 -11.10 8.35 2.10
CA LEU A 31 -11.26 8.62 0.68
C LEU A 31 -11.65 7.36 -0.12
N SER A 32 -11.27 6.17 0.34
CA SER A 32 -11.67 4.90 -0.28
C SER A 32 -13.18 4.62 -0.15
N LEU A 33 -13.89 5.34 0.72
CA LEU A 33 -15.34 5.26 0.85
C LEU A 33 -16.09 6.01 -0.27
N VAL A 34 -15.41 6.84 -1.06
CA VAL A 34 -16.02 7.54 -2.21
C VAL A 34 -16.41 6.51 -3.27
N PRO A 35 -17.72 6.33 -3.58
CA PRO A 35 -18.17 5.31 -4.51
C PRO A 35 -17.51 5.45 -5.89
N GLY A 36 -16.95 4.35 -6.39
CA GLY A 36 -16.31 4.28 -7.70
C GLY A 36 -14.87 4.83 -7.76
N LEU A 37 -14.31 5.35 -6.67
CA LEU A 37 -12.94 5.89 -6.68
C LEU A 37 -11.86 4.80 -6.69
N THR A 38 -12.11 3.68 -6.00
CA THR A 38 -11.21 2.54 -5.92
C THR A 38 -11.99 1.23 -5.97
N ILE A 39 -11.32 0.17 -6.45
CA ILE A 39 -11.86 -1.20 -6.47
C ILE A 39 -11.06 -2.17 -5.60
N ALA A 40 -10.24 -1.65 -4.69
CA ALA A 40 -9.48 -2.43 -3.72
C ALA A 40 -10.39 -2.97 -2.59
N GLY A 41 -11.46 -3.66 -2.97
CA GLY A 41 -12.55 -4.14 -2.13
C GLY A 41 -13.86 -4.20 -2.92
N ALA A 42 -14.73 -5.16 -2.61
CA ALA A 42 -15.98 -5.36 -3.35
C ALA A 42 -17.04 -4.27 -3.08
N THR A 43 -16.94 -3.61 -1.93
CA THR A 43 -17.73 -2.41 -1.58
C THR A 43 -16.82 -1.36 -0.96
N PRO A 44 -17.23 -0.08 -0.92
CA PRO A 44 -16.45 0.97 -0.27
C PRO A 44 -16.08 0.62 1.18
N GLU A 45 -16.99 0.06 1.97
CA GLU A 45 -16.73 -0.31 3.38
C GLU A 45 -15.71 -1.44 3.50
N LEU A 46 -15.72 -2.39 2.55
CA LEU A 46 -14.75 -3.49 2.53
C LEU A 46 -13.33 -3.02 2.24
N THR A 47 -13.15 -1.83 1.65
CA THR A 47 -11.81 -1.27 1.44
C THR A 47 -11.07 -1.08 2.77
N HIS A 48 -11.75 -0.77 3.87
CA HIS A 48 -11.11 -0.65 5.19
C HIS A 48 -10.52 -1.97 5.72
N PHE A 49 -11.03 -3.11 5.24
CA PHE A 49 -10.54 -4.44 5.61
C PHE A 49 -9.40 -4.93 4.72
N THR A 50 -9.27 -4.39 3.50
CA THR A 50 -8.31 -4.85 2.50
C THR A 50 -6.87 -4.85 2.99
N PRO A 51 -6.33 -3.77 3.61
CA PRO A 51 -4.94 -3.77 4.06
C PRO A 51 -4.63 -4.85 5.10
N ALA A 52 -5.53 -5.01 6.08
CA ALA A 52 -5.39 -6.04 7.10
C ALA A 52 -5.48 -7.45 6.50
N ALA A 53 -6.42 -7.66 5.58
CA ALA A 53 -6.63 -8.93 4.91
C ALA A 53 -5.45 -9.31 3.99
N ASP A 54 -4.91 -8.35 3.25
CA ASP A 54 -3.72 -8.52 2.40
C ASP A 54 -2.50 -8.90 3.25
N ALA A 55 -2.26 -8.18 4.36
CA ALA A 55 -1.16 -8.49 5.27
C ALA A 55 -1.28 -9.89 5.89
N GLU A 56 -2.46 -10.24 6.39
CA GLU A 56 -2.74 -11.58 6.91
C GLU A 56 -2.53 -12.66 5.84
N TYR A 57 -2.96 -12.39 4.61
CA TYR A 57 -2.82 -13.33 3.50
C TYR A 57 -1.35 -13.52 3.10
N VAL A 58 -0.60 -12.43 2.93
CA VAL A 58 0.84 -12.49 2.59
C VAL A 58 1.60 -13.31 3.63
N ILE A 59 1.34 -13.09 4.92
CA ILE A 59 2.05 -13.77 6.01
C ILE A 59 1.54 -15.21 6.22
N LEU A 60 0.24 -15.42 6.38
CA LEU A 60 -0.33 -16.71 6.83
C LEU A 60 -0.90 -17.58 5.71
N GLY A 61 -1.18 -16.99 4.55
CA GLY A 61 -1.86 -17.66 3.43
C GLY A 61 -3.38 -17.74 3.57
N LYS A 62 -3.92 -17.05 4.57
CA LYS A 62 -5.36 -16.92 4.80
C LYS A 62 -5.66 -15.61 5.52
N CYS A 63 -6.80 -15.02 5.22
CA CYS A 63 -7.31 -13.86 5.94
C CYS A 63 -7.97 -14.29 7.25
N LYS A 64 -7.85 -13.46 8.29
CA LYS A 64 -8.50 -13.60 9.60
C LYS A 64 -9.45 -12.44 9.90
N SER A 65 -9.25 -11.30 9.27
CA SER A 65 -10.11 -10.11 9.39
C SER A 65 -11.36 -10.20 8.50
N ILE A 66 -11.28 -10.98 7.41
CA ILE A 66 -12.40 -11.31 6.52
C ILE A 66 -12.35 -12.79 6.13
N LYS A 67 -13.48 -13.35 5.67
CA LYS A 67 -13.63 -14.80 5.39
C LYS A 67 -12.90 -15.27 4.13
N THR A 68 -12.73 -14.40 3.15
CA THR A 68 -12.12 -14.69 1.85
C THR A 68 -11.05 -13.66 1.54
N ILE A 69 -10.15 -13.95 0.61
CA ILE A 69 -9.21 -12.93 0.12
C ILE A 69 -9.99 -11.74 -0.46
N PRO A 70 -9.47 -10.50 -0.35
CA PRO A 70 -10.08 -9.36 -1.01
C PRO A 70 -10.19 -9.61 -2.52
N VAL A 71 -11.34 -9.25 -3.07
CA VAL A 71 -11.62 -9.25 -4.50
C VAL A 71 -12.17 -7.89 -4.88
N SER A 72 -11.92 -7.49 -6.12
CA SER A 72 -12.61 -6.35 -6.71
C SER A 72 -14.11 -6.61 -6.87
N PRO A 73 -14.94 -5.59 -7.16
CA PRO A 73 -16.35 -5.79 -7.52
C PRO A 73 -16.54 -6.70 -8.74
N SER A 74 -15.56 -6.76 -9.65
CA SER A 74 -15.53 -7.66 -10.81
C SER A 74 -14.98 -9.07 -10.50
N GLY A 75 -14.65 -9.37 -9.24
CA GLY A 75 -14.17 -10.67 -8.81
C GLY A 75 -12.67 -10.92 -9.05
N ILE A 76 -11.90 -9.90 -9.42
CA ILE A 76 -10.45 -10.02 -9.60
C ILE A 76 -9.80 -10.12 -8.21
N PRO A 77 -9.00 -11.16 -7.92
CA PRO A 77 -8.38 -11.33 -6.61
C PRO A 77 -7.30 -10.27 -6.36
N THR A 78 -7.05 -9.99 -5.07
CA THR A 78 -5.98 -9.09 -4.62
C THR A 78 -4.61 -9.43 -5.24
N PRO A 79 -3.79 -8.41 -5.60
CA PRO A 79 -2.40 -8.63 -6.00
C PRO A 79 -1.55 -9.29 -4.89
N ALA A 80 -2.01 -9.30 -3.64
CA ALA A 80 -1.40 -10.05 -2.55
C ALA A 80 -1.26 -11.57 -2.86
N LEU A 81 -2.07 -12.10 -3.78
CA LEU A 81 -1.91 -13.44 -4.36
C LEU A 81 -0.53 -13.61 -5.01
N ILE A 82 -0.15 -12.67 -5.86
CA ILE A 82 1.13 -12.69 -6.60
C ILE A 82 2.27 -12.48 -5.61
N THR A 83 2.15 -11.48 -4.72
CA THR A 83 3.13 -11.21 -3.67
C THR A 83 3.40 -12.46 -2.83
N ARG A 84 2.36 -13.13 -2.34
CA ARG A 84 2.53 -14.37 -1.57
C ARG A 84 3.22 -15.46 -2.39
N ALA A 85 2.80 -15.69 -3.63
CA ALA A 85 3.40 -16.69 -4.49
C ALA A 85 4.92 -16.42 -4.64
N SER A 86 5.30 -15.20 -5.03
CA SER A 86 6.71 -14.81 -5.18
C SER A 86 7.51 -14.95 -3.88
N LEU A 87 6.99 -14.44 -2.76
CA LEU A 87 7.67 -14.52 -1.46
C LEU A 87 7.72 -15.94 -0.89
N SER A 88 6.88 -16.87 -1.35
CA SER A 88 6.95 -18.29 -0.96
C SER A 88 8.08 -19.03 -1.66
N PHE A 89 8.45 -18.61 -2.88
CA PHE A 89 9.60 -19.17 -3.59
C PHE A 89 10.92 -18.57 -3.10
N ILE A 90 10.96 -17.26 -2.84
CA ILE A 90 12.19 -16.56 -2.44
C ILE A 90 12.44 -16.71 -0.92
N ASN A 91 11.36 -16.78 -0.14
CA ASN A 91 11.37 -16.90 1.32
C ASN A 91 12.24 -15.86 2.08
N PRO A 92 12.09 -14.54 1.82
CA PRO A 92 12.80 -13.51 2.58
C PRO A 92 12.19 -13.34 3.98
N VAL A 93 12.89 -12.57 4.83
CA VAL A 93 12.27 -12.01 6.05
C VAL A 93 11.12 -11.10 5.62
N LYS A 94 9.97 -11.25 6.28
CA LYS A 94 8.74 -10.51 5.97
C LYS A 94 8.25 -9.80 7.22
N LEU A 95 8.08 -8.48 7.15
CA LEU A 95 7.50 -7.67 8.21
C LEU A 95 6.30 -6.90 7.67
N VAL A 96 5.32 -6.67 8.56
CA VAL A 96 4.16 -5.82 8.30
C VAL A 96 4.29 -4.60 9.18
N VAL A 97 4.10 -3.42 8.59
CA VAL A 97 4.15 -2.12 9.26
C VAL A 97 2.78 -1.46 9.14
N ASN A 98 2.15 -1.16 10.27
CA ASN A 98 0.87 -0.45 10.29
C ASN A 98 1.12 1.05 10.44
N ALA A 99 0.80 1.81 9.39
CA ALA A 99 0.94 3.26 9.36
C ALA A 99 -0.38 4.00 9.65
N GLY A 100 -1.47 3.28 9.92
CA GLY A 100 -2.79 3.87 10.15
C GLY A 100 -3.91 3.13 9.43
N SER A 101 -4.17 1.89 9.83
CA SER A 101 -5.26 1.08 9.28
C SER A 101 -6.51 1.13 10.17
N ARG A 102 -7.70 1.30 9.58
CA ARG A 102 -9.01 1.24 10.27
C ARG A 102 -9.22 -0.12 10.93
N ILE A 103 -8.83 -1.19 10.24
CA ILE A 103 -8.87 -2.56 10.75
C ILE A 103 -7.45 -2.98 11.10
N ILE A 104 -7.26 -3.41 12.34
CA ILE A 104 -5.97 -3.92 12.82
C ILE A 104 -5.79 -5.37 12.35
N PRO A 105 -4.67 -5.72 11.68
CA PRO A 105 -4.44 -7.08 11.22
C PRO A 105 -4.25 -8.06 12.38
N LYS A 106 -4.77 -9.28 12.25
CA LYS A 106 -4.72 -10.33 13.30
C LYS A 106 -3.45 -11.20 13.19
N ILE A 107 -2.32 -10.53 13.03
CA ILE A 107 -0.95 -11.07 12.98
C ILE A 107 -0.02 -10.13 13.75
N PRO A 108 1.21 -10.55 14.12
CA PRO A 108 2.22 -9.61 14.58
C PRO A 108 2.55 -8.56 13.51
N PHE A 109 2.68 -7.30 13.91
CA PHE A 109 3.07 -6.17 13.06
C PHE A 109 3.85 -5.14 13.89
N ILE A 110 4.57 -4.26 13.20
CA ILE A 110 5.20 -3.08 13.77
C ILE A 110 4.22 -1.91 13.64
N ASP A 111 3.96 -1.20 14.72
CA ASP A 111 3.04 -0.06 14.72
C ASP A 111 3.83 1.26 14.63
N LEU A 112 3.56 2.07 13.61
CA LEU A 112 4.12 3.43 13.51
C LEU A 112 3.32 4.46 14.31
N GLN A 113 2.27 4.02 15.01
CA GLN A 113 1.40 4.86 15.84
C GLN A 113 0.69 5.95 15.02
N GLY A 114 0.39 5.64 13.75
CA GLY A 114 -0.37 6.51 12.88
C GLY A 114 -1.87 6.45 13.14
N GLU A 115 -2.61 7.22 12.35
CA GLU A 115 -4.07 7.20 12.33
C GLU A 115 -4.56 6.93 10.90
N PRO A 116 -5.76 6.35 10.72
CA PRO A 116 -6.37 6.28 9.40
C PRO A 116 -6.48 7.67 8.77
N GLY A 117 -6.05 7.75 7.51
CA GLY A 117 -6.32 8.92 6.69
C GLY A 117 -7.82 9.16 6.58
N LYS A 118 -8.18 10.42 6.43
CA LYS A 118 -9.54 10.89 6.20
C LYS A 118 -9.74 11.17 4.72
N ASP A 119 -10.93 11.65 4.37
CA ASP A 119 -11.23 12.19 3.05
C ASP A 119 -10.45 13.49 2.84
N ILE A 120 -9.52 13.49 1.89
CA ILE A 120 -8.58 14.62 1.68
C ILE A 120 -9.28 15.96 1.44
N ARG A 121 -10.51 15.94 0.89
CA ARG A 121 -11.36 17.11 0.65
C ARG A 121 -11.79 17.82 1.94
N LYS A 122 -11.67 17.13 3.07
CA LYS A 122 -12.00 17.60 4.43
C LYS A 122 -10.78 17.65 5.34
N GLY A 123 -9.59 17.42 4.79
CA GLY A 123 -8.33 17.23 5.51
C GLY A 123 -7.91 15.76 5.54
N ALA A 124 -6.62 15.50 5.29
CA ALA A 124 -6.08 14.15 5.10
C ALA A 124 -5.73 13.44 6.42
N ILE A 125 -4.80 13.98 7.20
CA ILE A 125 -4.32 13.44 8.47
C ILE A 125 -3.98 14.62 9.38
N SER A 126 -4.02 14.46 10.70
CA SER A 126 -3.51 15.48 11.61
C SER A 126 -2.00 15.67 11.43
N VAL A 127 -1.52 16.92 11.59
CA VAL A 127 -0.09 17.24 11.50
C VAL A 127 0.71 16.45 12.53
N GLU A 128 0.21 16.33 13.76
CA GLU A 128 0.85 15.56 14.83
C GLU A 128 1.01 14.07 14.45
N SER A 129 -0.01 13.46 13.86
CA SER A 129 0.07 12.07 13.42
C SER A 129 1.01 11.89 12.22
N LEU A 130 1.03 12.86 11.29
CA LEU A 130 2.00 12.87 10.19
C LEU A 130 3.43 12.92 10.69
N GLU A 131 3.75 13.87 11.58
CA GLU A 131 5.08 14.02 12.16
C GLU A 131 5.52 12.76 12.89
N ARG A 132 4.63 12.18 13.71
CA ARG A 132 4.91 10.95 14.44
C ARG A 132 5.16 9.74 13.53
N VAL A 133 4.35 9.56 12.47
CA VAL A 133 4.55 8.46 11.52
C VAL A 133 5.87 8.62 10.76
N LEU A 134 6.23 9.86 10.40
CA LEU A 134 7.51 10.14 9.74
C LEU A 134 8.69 9.83 10.68
N GLU A 135 8.67 10.33 11.91
CA GLU A 135 9.73 10.09 12.90
C GLU A 135 9.89 8.60 13.22
N ASN A 136 8.78 7.90 13.49
CA ASN A 136 8.80 6.46 13.77
C ASN A 136 9.23 5.64 12.54
N GLY A 137 8.81 6.05 11.34
CA GLY A 137 9.22 5.43 10.09
C GLY A 137 10.70 5.60 9.79
N MET A 138 11.25 6.79 10.04
CA MET A 138 12.69 7.07 9.91
C MET A 138 13.49 6.24 10.91
N THR A 139 13.11 6.25 12.18
CA THR A 139 13.76 5.46 13.25
C THR A 139 13.75 3.96 12.91
N LEU A 140 12.60 3.43 12.46
CA LEU A 140 12.49 2.04 12.03
C LEU A 140 13.39 1.74 10.82
N GLY A 141 13.40 2.64 9.83
CA GLY A 141 14.23 2.49 8.63
C GLY A 141 15.72 2.46 8.95
N GLU A 142 16.19 3.35 9.83
CA GLU A 142 17.58 3.39 10.31
C GLU A 142 17.97 2.08 10.98
N GLU A 143 17.14 1.58 11.91
CA GLU A 143 17.42 0.31 12.59
C GLU A 143 17.44 -0.88 11.64
N LEU A 144 16.48 -0.98 10.71
CA LEU A 144 16.44 -2.07 9.73
C LEU A 144 17.63 -2.03 8.76
N SER A 145 18.11 -0.82 8.41
CA SER A 145 19.26 -0.66 7.52
C SER A 145 20.57 -1.21 8.08
N ASN A 146 20.68 -1.35 9.41
CA ASN A 146 21.84 -1.97 10.05
C ASN A 146 21.93 -3.49 9.80
N TYR A 147 20.81 -4.13 9.46
CA TYR A 147 20.73 -5.59 9.32
C TYR A 147 20.47 -6.04 7.88
N PHE A 148 19.84 -5.20 7.07
CA PHE A 148 19.45 -5.54 5.70
C PHE A 148 20.09 -4.59 4.71
N LYS A 149 20.87 -5.15 3.79
CA LYS A 149 21.45 -4.40 2.66
C LYS A 149 20.37 -3.87 1.72
N THR A 150 19.30 -4.64 1.55
CA THR A 150 18.20 -4.34 0.62
C THR A 150 16.88 -4.47 1.36
N ILE A 151 16.04 -3.42 1.30
CA ILE A 151 14.68 -3.40 1.86
C ILE A 151 13.69 -3.14 0.72
N LEU A 152 12.81 -4.10 0.47
CA LEU A 152 11.69 -3.98 -0.46
C LEU A 152 10.46 -3.48 0.29
N ILE A 153 10.14 -2.19 0.11
CA ILE A 153 8.97 -1.55 0.72
C ILE A 153 7.78 -1.64 -0.24
N ALA A 154 6.73 -2.33 0.21
CA ALA A 154 5.46 -2.46 -0.49
C ALA A 154 4.34 -1.75 0.29
N GLU A 155 3.20 -1.54 -0.36
CA GLU A 155 2.02 -0.91 0.24
C GLU A 155 0.74 -1.70 0.01
N SER A 156 -0.23 -1.56 0.91
CA SER A 156 -1.64 -1.84 0.63
C SER A 156 -2.49 -0.71 1.22
N ILE A 157 -2.87 0.25 0.37
CA ILE A 157 -3.62 1.45 0.72
C ILE A 157 -4.69 1.70 -0.35
N PRO A 158 -5.96 1.30 -0.10
CA PRO A 158 -7.08 1.63 -0.96
C PRO A 158 -7.19 3.13 -1.23
N ALA A 159 -7.46 3.51 -2.49
CA ALA A 159 -7.42 4.89 -2.98
C ALA A 159 -6.04 5.59 -2.92
N GLY A 160 -4.95 4.84 -2.65
CA GLY A 160 -3.58 5.35 -2.62
C GLY A 160 -3.14 6.03 -3.93
N THR A 161 -3.64 5.59 -5.09
CA THR A 161 -3.35 6.26 -6.37
C THR A 161 -3.91 7.70 -6.43
N THR A 162 -5.03 7.97 -5.78
CA THR A 162 -5.62 9.31 -5.73
C THR A 162 -4.88 10.20 -4.75
N THR A 163 -4.51 9.69 -3.57
CA THR A 163 -3.69 10.46 -2.62
C THR A 163 -2.29 10.72 -3.18
N ALA A 164 -1.68 9.75 -3.89
CA ALA A 164 -0.42 9.97 -4.60
C ALA A 164 -0.53 11.08 -5.66
N MET A 165 -1.64 11.12 -6.42
CA MET A 165 -1.89 12.20 -7.38
C MET A 165 -1.97 13.56 -6.70
N ALA A 166 -2.73 13.65 -5.60
CA ALA A 166 -2.87 14.88 -4.82
C ALA A 166 -1.51 15.37 -4.28
N THR A 167 -0.72 14.48 -3.70
CA THR A 167 0.62 14.80 -3.19
C THR A 167 1.55 15.28 -4.31
N LEU A 168 1.58 14.60 -5.46
CA LEU A 168 2.45 15.00 -6.58
C LEU A 168 2.07 16.38 -7.14
N LEU A 169 0.76 16.64 -7.29
CA LEU A 169 0.27 17.95 -7.74
C LEU A 169 0.62 19.06 -6.74
N ALA A 170 0.45 18.81 -5.44
CA ALA A 170 0.82 19.75 -4.38
C ALA A 170 2.33 20.07 -4.36
N LEU A 171 3.17 19.11 -4.78
CA LEU A 171 4.62 19.29 -4.94
C LEU A 171 5.01 19.96 -6.27
N GLY A 172 4.04 20.31 -7.13
CA GLY A 172 4.28 21.03 -8.39
C GLY A 172 4.60 20.14 -9.59
N TYR A 173 4.41 18.82 -9.50
CA TYR A 173 4.57 17.91 -10.63
C TYR A 173 3.32 17.94 -11.53
N ASP A 174 3.52 17.84 -12.85
CA ASP A 174 2.45 17.48 -13.78
C ASP A 174 2.09 16.01 -13.56
N ALA A 175 1.14 15.75 -12.65
CA ALA A 175 0.69 14.41 -12.30
C ALA A 175 -0.80 14.16 -12.59
N MET A 176 -1.51 15.17 -13.09
CA MET A 176 -2.92 15.05 -13.46
C MET A 176 -3.07 13.94 -14.52
N ASP A 177 -3.95 12.98 -14.26
CA ASP A 177 -4.19 11.80 -15.12
C ASP A 177 -3.02 10.86 -15.37
N LYS A 178 -1.89 11.05 -14.69
CA LYS A 178 -0.69 10.21 -14.85
C LYS A 178 -0.60 9.05 -13.86
N VAL A 179 -1.44 9.05 -12.82
CA VAL A 179 -1.53 7.94 -11.87
C VAL A 179 -2.35 6.77 -12.41
N SER A 180 -1.95 5.55 -12.04
CA SER A 180 -2.67 4.31 -12.38
C SER A 180 -3.98 4.16 -11.58
N SER A 181 -4.66 3.02 -11.73
CA SER A 181 -5.83 2.61 -10.95
C SER A 181 -5.75 1.12 -10.62
N ALA A 182 -6.38 0.71 -9.53
CA ALA A 182 -6.64 -0.70 -9.24
C ALA A 182 -7.64 -1.33 -10.24
N SER A 183 -8.37 -0.50 -11.00
CA SER A 183 -9.35 -0.89 -12.01
C SER A 183 -8.81 -0.85 -13.43
N PRO A 184 -9.22 -1.78 -14.33
CA PRO A 184 -8.96 -1.67 -15.76
C PRO A 184 -9.44 -0.34 -16.35
N GLU A 185 -10.58 0.15 -15.88
CA GLU A 185 -11.09 1.49 -16.19
C GLU A 185 -10.70 2.45 -15.06
N ASN A 186 -9.74 3.34 -15.35
CA ASN A 186 -9.29 4.34 -14.38
C ASN A 186 -10.34 5.47 -14.28
N PRO A 187 -10.93 5.72 -13.09
CA PRO A 187 -11.96 6.74 -12.90
C PRO A 187 -11.35 8.15 -12.86
N LYS A 188 -10.69 8.56 -13.95
CA LYS A 188 -9.91 9.79 -14.06
C LYS A 188 -10.73 11.03 -13.68
N GLU A 189 -11.91 11.20 -14.25
CA GLU A 189 -12.81 12.33 -13.95
C GLU A 189 -13.17 12.44 -12.45
N LEU A 190 -13.38 11.29 -11.78
CA LEU A 190 -13.68 11.29 -10.36
C LEU A 190 -12.44 11.65 -9.54
N LYS A 191 -11.26 11.16 -9.93
CA LYS A 191 -9.98 11.53 -9.30
C LYS A 191 -9.67 13.01 -9.45
N ARG A 192 -9.89 13.60 -10.63
CA ARG A 192 -9.68 15.04 -10.86
C ARG A 192 -10.52 15.87 -9.89
N ARG A 193 -11.85 15.63 -9.89
CA ARG A 193 -12.79 16.34 -9.00
C ARG A 193 -12.37 16.27 -7.54
N VAL A 194 -12.00 15.08 -7.07
CA VAL A 194 -11.58 14.88 -5.67
C VAL A 194 -10.33 15.68 -5.31
N VAL A 195 -9.38 15.82 -6.24
CA VAL A 195 -8.08 16.46 -5.97
C VAL A 195 -8.10 17.97 -6.23
N GLU A 196 -9.04 18.46 -7.03
CA GLU A 196 -9.25 19.89 -7.32
C GLU A 196 -10.13 20.61 -6.27
N GLU A 197 -10.85 19.86 -5.43
CA GLU A 197 -11.63 20.38 -4.28
C GLU A 197 -10.72 20.80 -3.11
#